data_AF-A0AAV9B4P7-F1
#
_entry.id   AF-A0AAV9B4P7-F1
#
_cell.length_a   1.000
_cell.length_b   1.000
_cell.length_c   1.000
_cell.angle_alpha   90.00
_cell.angle_beta   90.00
_cell.angle_gamma   90.00
#
_symmetry.space_group_name_H-M   'P 1'
#
loop_
_entity.id
_entity.type
_entity.pdbx_description
1 polymer ?
#
loop_
_entity_poly.entity_id
_entity_poly.type
_entity_poly.pdbx_seq_one_letter_code
_entity_poly.pdbx_strand_id
1 'polypeptide(L)'
;MAPPPPLPAPTTQFIAAITRVAVSQICRSVGYDAAEGGALAALTSVAALYLRSLATNAASSSTSSGRTQPNLLDLASAIDSLASHRGFPGGSDHRRPILSSSAVRDVIAFAAAVEEVPFAGPIEKQSEVSVSRSSYVEAGRDPPSPWVPPWLPMFPESEGEIRVSEEVENVKERCFDDEEKKKRRGFDGGGDLPLERGRLLSNNAKV
;
A
#
# COMPACT_ATOMS: atom_id res chain seq x y z
N MET A 1 -21.75 21.86 14.34
CA MET A 1 -21.48 22.15 12.92
C MET A 1 -20.34 21.24 12.50
N ALA A 2 -20.63 20.17 11.74
CA ALA A 2 -19.58 19.23 11.32
C ALA A 2 -18.65 19.92 10.31
N PRO A 3 -17.33 19.72 10.40
CA PRO A 3 -16.41 20.27 9.40
C PRO A 3 -16.76 19.69 8.01
N PRO A 4 -16.66 20.51 6.94
CA PRO A 4 -16.88 20.02 5.59
C PRO A 4 -15.87 18.90 5.28
N PRO A 5 -16.27 17.87 4.52
CA PRO A 5 -15.36 16.79 4.16
C PRO A 5 -14.15 17.36 3.41
N PRO A 6 -12.94 16.82 3.65
CA PRO A 6 -11.74 17.30 2.98
C PRO A 6 -11.91 17.16 1.46
N LEU A 7 -11.56 18.23 0.74
CA LEU A 7 -11.55 18.23 -0.72
C LEU A 7 -10.62 17.11 -1.21
N PRO A 8 -11.08 16.26 -2.16
CA PRO A 8 -10.24 15.19 -2.68
C PRO A 8 -9.02 15.79 -3.36
N ALA A 9 -7.85 15.16 -3.14
CA ALA A 9 -6.59 15.59 -3.71
C ALA A 9 -6.71 15.79 -5.24
N PRO A 10 -5.96 16.73 -5.84
CA PRO A 10 -6.07 17.04 -7.27
C PRO A 10 -5.84 15.82 -8.16
N THR A 11 -5.00 14.87 -7.73
CA THR A 11 -4.76 13.60 -8.42
C THR A 11 -5.99 12.69 -8.41
N THR A 12 -6.72 12.64 -7.30
CA THR A 12 -7.97 11.88 -7.17
C THR A 12 -9.07 12.45 -8.06
N GLN A 13 -9.15 13.78 -8.19
CA GLN A 13 -10.11 14.42 -9.09
C GLN A 13 -9.83 14.12 -10.56
N PHE A 14 -8.55 14.16 -10.96
CA PHE A 14 -8.12 13.81 -12.32
C PHE A 14 -8.45 12.36 -12.68
N ILE A 15 -8.11 11.41 -11.81
CA ILE A 15 -8.40 9.98 -12.01
C ILE A 15 -9.93 9.75 -12.08
N ALA A 16 -10.70 10.41 -11.21
CA ALA A 16 -12.16 10.33 -11.24
C ALA A 16 -12.73 10.90 -12.55
N ALA A 17 -12.16 12.00 -13.07
CA ALA A 17 -12.57 12.58 -14.35
C ALA A 17 -12.28 11.63 -15.53
N ILE A 18 -11.09 11.02 -15.58
CA ILE A 18 -10.75 10.03 -16.62
C ILE A 18 -11.70 8.83 -16.55
N THR A 19 -11.93 8.30 -15.34
CA THR A 19 -12.84 7.17 -15.16
C THR A 19 -14.25 7.53 -15.63
N ARG A 20 -14.71 8.75 -15.34
CA ARG A 20 -16.03 9.25 -15.79
C ARG A 20 -16.11 9.36 -17.31
N VAL A 21 -15.04 9.82 -17.97
CA VAL A 21 -14.95 9.88 -19.44
C VAL A 21 -14.98 8.49 -20.05
N ALA A 22 -14.24 7.53 -19.49
CA ALA A 22 -14.28 6.15 -19.96
C ALA A 22 -15.69 5.54 -19.84
N VAL A 23 -16.37 5.75 -18.71
CA VAL A 23 -17.74 5.28 -18.51
C VAL A 23 -18.71 5.94 -19.48
N SER A 24 -18.59 7.25 -19.73
CA SER A 24 -19.47 7.92 -20.69
C SER A 24 -19.24 7.44 -22.13
N GLN A 25 -18.00 7.15 -22.51
CA GLN A 25 -17.67 6.52 -23.80
C GLN A 25 -18.31 5.13 -23.92
N ILE A 26 -18.25 4.31 -22.87
CA ILE A 26 -18.92 3.01 -22.83
C ILE A 26 -20.43 3.19 -23.00
N CYS A 27 -21.08 4.09 -22.25
CA CYS A 27 -22.51 4.36 -22.39
C CYS A 27 -22.85 4.75 -23.84
N ARG A 28 -22.06 5.63 -24.46
CA ARG A 28 -22.26 6.04 -25.85
C ARG A 28 -22.09 4.87 -26.83
N SER A 29 -21.10 4.00 -26.62
CA SER A 29 -20.87 2.81 -27.47
C SER A 29 -22.02 1.81 -27.43
N VAL A 30 -22.74 1.75 -26.31
CA VAL A 30 -23.93 0.89 -26.12
C VAL A 30 -25.19 1.53 -26.74
N GLY A 31 -25.13 2.81 -27.14
CA GLY A 31 -26.23 3.52 -27.81
C GLY A 31 -26.99 4.52 -26.92
N TYR A 32 -26.44 4.91 -25.76
CA TYR A 32 -27.01 5.98 -24.95
C TYR A 32 -26.59 7.36 -25.48
N ASP A 33 -27.57 8.21 -25.81
CA ASP A 33 -27.32 9.59 -26.24
C ASP A 33 -27.04 10.54 -25.07
N ALA A 34 -27.60 10.25 -23.89
CA ALA A 34 -27.42 11.04 -22.67
C ALA A 34 -27.52 10.17 -21.42
N ALA A 35 -26.92 10.63 -20.32
CA ALA A 35 -27.01 10.00 -19.01
C ALA A 35 -27.27 11.06 -17.93
N GLU A 36 -28.09 10.73 -16.93
CA GLU A 36 -28.28 11.55 -15.75
C GLU A 36 -26.96 11.71 -14.98
N GLY A 37 -26.65 12.91 -14.50
CA GLY A 37 -25.40 13.19 -13.79
C GLY A 37 -25.17 12.29 -12.56
N GLY A 38 -26.23 12.01 -11.79
CA GLY A 38 -26.18 11.11 -10.63
C GLY A 38 -25.90 9.66 -11.02
N ALA A 39 -26.60 9.14 -12.03
CA ALA A 39 -26.40 7.78 -12.55
C ALA A 39 -24.97 7.60 -13.11
N LEU A 40 -24.48 8.57 -13.89
CA LEU A 40 -23.13 8.53 -14.44
C LEU A 40 -22.06 8.56 -13.32
N ALA A 41 -22.26 9.36 -12.27
CA ALA A 41 -21.37 9.40 -11.12
C ALA A 41 -21.38 8.08 -10.33
N ALA A 42 -22.56 7.45 -10.17
CA ALA A 42 -22.68 6.14 -9.54
C ALA A 42 -21.96 5.06 -10.34
N LEU A 43 -22.17 4.99 -11.66
CA LEU A 43 -21.46 4.04 -12.53
C LEU A 43 -19.95 4.26 -12.51
N THR A 44 -19.50 5.51 -12.50
CA THR A 44 -18.07 5.86 -12.35
C THR A 44 -17.51 5.32 -11.03
N SER A 45 -18.26 5.47 -9.93
CA SER A 45 -17.84 4.99 -8.61
C SER A 45 -17.77 3.47 -8.56
N VAL A 46 -18.77 2.78 -9.13
CA VAL A 46 -18.79 1.31 -9.24
C VAL A 46 -17.63 0.81 -10.10
N ALA A 47 -17.35 1.45 -11.23
CA ALA A 47 -16.23 1.10 -12.10
C ALA A 47 -14.89 1.25 -11.36
N ALA A 48 -14.68 2.35 -10.65
CA ALA A 48 -13.47 2.58 -9.84
C ALA A 48 -13.31 1.54 -8.72
N LEU A 49 -14.41 1.20 -8.02
CA LEU A 49 -14.40 0.17 -6.98
C LEU A 49 -14.08 -1.21 -7.56
N TYR A 50 -14.66 -1.55 -8.71
CA TYR A 50 -14.40 -2.83 -9.37
C TYR A 50 -12.92 -2.97 -9.78
N LEU A 51 -12.34 -1.93 -10.40
CA LEU A 51 -10.92 -1.91 -10.76
C LEU A 51 -10.02 -2.03 -9.53
N ARG A 52 -10.36 -1.34 -8.44
CA ARG A 52 -9.63 -1.44 -7.17
C ARG A 52 -9.69 -2.85 -6.61
N SER A 53 -10.87 -3.46 -6.53
CA SER A 53 -11.05 -4.82 -6.02
C SER A 53 -10.28 -5.84 -6.87
N LEU A 54 -10.27 -5.67 -8.19
CA LEU A 54 -9.52 -6.52 -9.11
C LEU A 54 -8.01 -6.40 -8.87
N ALA A 55 -7.49 -5.18 -8.77
CA ALA A 55 -6.08 -4.93 -8.50
C ALA A 55 -5.65 -5.48 -7.13
N THR A 56 -6.46 -5.29 -6.08
CA THR A 56 -6.15 -5.81 -4.73
C THR A 56 -6.15 -7.32 -4.70
N ASN A 57 -7.06 -7.98 -5.43
CA ASN A 57 -7.13 -9.44 -5.50
C ASN A 57 -5.93 -10.03 -6.27
N ALA A 58 -5.52 -9.37 -7.36
CA ALA A 58 -4.33 -9.79 -8.10
C ALA A 58 -3.04 -9.62 -7.26
N ALA A 59 -2.92 -8.51 -6.53
CA ALA A 59 -1.78 -8.25 -5.65
C ALA A 59 -1.73 -9.20 -4.45
N SER A 60 -2.87 -9.57 -3.87
CA SER A 60 -2.91 -10.56 -2.79
C SER A 60 -2.53 -11.96 -3.30
N SER A 61 -2.97 -12.34 -4.50
CA SER A 61 -2.57 -13.60 -5.17
C SER A 61 -1.05 -13.66 -5.40
N SER A 62 -0.45 -12.58 -5.91
CA SER A 62 1.00 -12.54 -6.13
C SER A 62 1.76 -12.61 -4.80
N THR A 63 1.30 -11.87 -3.79
CA THR A 63 1.90 -11.85 -2.44
C THR A 63 1.84 -13.24 -1.80
N SER A 64 0.70 -13.93 -1.90
CA SER A 64 0.55 -15.31 -1.41
C SER A 64 1.47 -16.30 -2.14
N SER A 65 1.88 -15.98 -3.36
CA SER A 65 2.85 -16.76 -4.15
C SER A 65 4.30 -16.38 -3.86
N GLY A 66 4.56 -15.48 -2.90
CA GLY A 66 5.90 -14.96 -2.59
C GLY A 66 6.44 -13.94 -3.62
N ARG A 67 5.59 -13.44 -4.52
CA ARG A 67 5.95 -12.46 -5.56
C ARG A 67 5.46 -11.06 -5.20
N THR A 68 6.27 -10.05 -5.52
CA THR A 68 5.91 -8.63 -5.30
C THR A 68 5.05 -8.04 -6.42
N GLN A 69 5.07 -8.64 -7.62
CA GLN A 69 4.31 -8.14 -8.77
C GLN A 69 3.29 -9.17 -9.28
N PRO A 70 2.05 -8.73 -9.55
CA PRO A 70 1.04 -9.58 -10.16
C PRO A 70 1.36 -9.85 -11.62
N ASN A 71 1.07 -11.07 -12.08
CA ASN A 71 1.17 -11.48 -13.47
C ASN A 71 -0.22 -11.65 -14.11
N LEU A 72 -0.27 -12.08 -15.37
CA LEU A 72 -1.53 -12.31 -16.08
C LEU A 72 -2.41 -13.38 -15.43
N LEU A 73 -1.81 -14.41 -14.83
CA LEU A 73 -2.56 -15.48 -14.16
C LEU A 73 -3.20 -14.99 -12.86
N ASP A 74 -2.53 -14.09 -12.13
CA ASP A 74 -3.09 -13.43 -10.94
C ASP A 74 -4.31 -12.57 -11.32
N LEU A 75 -4.24 -11.86 -12.46
CA LEU A 75 -5.38 -11.09 -12.99
C LEU A 75 -6.53 -12.02 -13.43
N ALA A 76 -6.24 -13.09 -14.16
CA ALA A 76 -7.26 -14.05 -14.58
C ALA A 76 -7.97 -14.71 -13.39
N SER A 77 -7.21 -15.03 -12.33
CA SER A 77 -7.73 -15.53 -11.06
C SER A 77 -8.60 -14.48 -10.34
N ALA A 78 -8.15 -13.22 -10.30
CA ALA A 78 -8.91 -12.12 -9.71
C ALA A 78 -10.26 -11.90 -10.42
N ILE A 79 -10.28 -11.96 -11.76
CA ILE A 79 -11.50 -11.87 -12.58
C ILE A 79 -12.47 -13.01 -12.25
N ASP A 80 -11.98 -14.26 -12.23
CA ASP A 80 -12.81 -15.44 -11.92
C ASP A 80 -13.39 -15.38 -10.49
N SER A 81 -12.58 -14.92 -9.52
CA SER A 81 -13.01 -14.73 -8.13
C SER A 81 -14.12 -13.68 -7.98
N LEU A 82 -13.99 -12.54 -8.67
CA LEU A 82 -15.02 -11.49 -8.67
C LEU A 82 -16.30 -11.93 -9.40
N ALA A 83 -16.16 -12.75 -10.45
CA ALA A 83 -17.29 -13.27 -11.22
C ALA A 83 -18.01 -14.44 -10.53
N SER A 84 -17.33 -15.20 -9.66
CA SER A 84 -17.89 -16.39 -8.99
C SER A 84 -19.14 -16.09 -8.16
N HIS A 85 -19.30 -14.87 -7.64
CA HIS A 85 -20.49 -14.43 -6.91
C HIS A 85 -21.75 -14.33 -7.79
N ARG A 86 -21.61 -14.30 -9.13
CA ARG A 86 -22.72 -14.20 -10.08
C ARG A 86 -23.30 -15.55 -10.52
N GLY A 87 -22.85 -16.67 -9.95
CA GLY A 87 -23.46 -17.98 -10.16
C GLY A 87 -23.29 -18.56 -11.57
N PHE A 88 -22.11 -18.35 -12.18
CA PHE A 88 -21.85 -18.86 -13.53
C PHE A 88 -21.72 -20.40 -13.57
N PRO A 89 -22.24 -21.06 -14.62
CA PRO A 89 -22.05 -22.48 -14.83
C PRO A 89 -20.56 -22.80 -14.95
N GLY A 90 -20.10 -23.75 -14.13
CA GLY A 90 -18.69 -24.14 -14.07
C GLY A 90 -17.96 -23.68 -12.82
N GLY A 91 -18.46 -22.71 -12.05
CA GLY A 91 -17.83 -22.15 -10.85
C GLY A 91 -17.38 -23.17 -9.80
N SER A 92 -18.09 -24.29 -9.68
CA SER A 92 -17.80 -25.36 -8.71
C SER A 92 -16.65 -26.29 -9.08
N ASP A 93 -16.19 -26.31 -10.33
CA ASP A 93 -15.12 -27.21 -10.77
C ASP A 93 -13.74 -26.56 -10.59
N HIS A 94 -13.17 -26.74 -9.41
CA HIS A 94 -11.84 -26.27 -9.00
C HIS A 94 -10.69 -26.97 -9.73
N ARG A 95 -10.98 -27.96 -10.61
CA ARG A 95 -9.96 -28.62 -11.43
C ARG A 95 -9.82 -28.04 -12.83
N ARG A 96 -10.68 -27.10 -13.23
CA ARG A 96 -10.59 -26.45 -14.55
C ARG A 96 -9.43 -25.45 -14.58
N PRO A 97 -8.66 -25.35 -15.68
CA PRO A 97 -7.61 -24.34 -15.79
C PRO A 97 -8.21 -22.93 -15.73
N ILE A 98 -7.56 -21.99 -15.04
CA ILE A 98 -8.05 -20.61 -14.81
C ILE A 98 -8.40 -19.89 -16.13
N LEU A 99 -7.62 -20.12 -17.19
CA LEU A 99 -7.86 -19.53 -18.52
C LEU A 99 -9.12 -20.07 -19.22
N SER A 100 -9.71 -21.15 -18.71
CA SER A 100 -10.96 -21.72 -19.21
C SER A 100 -12.20 -21.23 -18.47
N SER A 101 -12.06 -20.32 -17.50
CA SER A 101 -13.21 -19.76 -16.81
C SER A 101 -14.12 -19.00 -17.78
N SER A 102 -15.43 -19.07 -17.54
CA SER A 102 -16.42 -18.37 -18.35
C SER A 102 -16.18 -16.86 -18.33
N ALA A 103 -15.87 -16.29 -17.16
CA ALA A 103 -15.61 -14.87 -17.00
C ALA A 103 -14.42 -14.39 -17.86
N VAL A 104 -13.32 -15.15 -17.90
CA VAL A 104 -12.16 -14.80 -18.74
C VAL A 104 -12.50 -14.98 -20.22
N ARG A 105 -13.26 -16.02 -20.59
CA ARG A 105 -13.73 -16.21 -21.97
C ARG A 105 -14.65 -15.10 -22.43
N ASP A 106 -15.55 -14.61 -21.58
CA ASP A 106 -16.46 -13.51 -21.89
C ASP A 106 -15.67 -12.22 -22.15
N VAL A 107 -14.62 -11.95 -21.37
CA VAL A 107 -13.71 -10.81 -21.60
C VAL A 107 -13.00 -10.94 -22.94
N ILE A 108 -12.49 -12.14 -23.28
CA ILE A 108 -11.83 -12.40 -24.58
C ILE A 108 -12.83 -12.21 -25.73
N ALA A 109 -14.04 -12.74 -25.60
CA ALA A 109 -15.09 -12.60 -26.61
C ALA A 109 -15.52 -11.14 -26.78
N PHE A 110 -15.66 -10.40 -25.68
CA PHE A 110 -15.96 -8.97 -25.71
C PHE A 110 -14.85 -8.18 -26.42
N ALA A 111 -13.58 -8.44 -26.08
CA ALA A 111 -12.44 -7.76 -26.71
C ALA A 111 -12.32 -8.08 -28.21
N ALA A 112 -12.78 -9.26 -28.66
CA ALA A 112 -12.83 -9.61 -30.07
C ALA A 112 -14.02 -9.00 -30.82
N ALA A 113 -15.12 -8.68 -30.11
CA ALA A 113 -16.35 -8.19 -30.71
C ALA A 113 -16.47 -6.66 -30.75
N VAL A 114 -15.81 -5.96 -29.83
CA VAL A 114 -15.93 -4.50 -29.67
C VAL A 114 -14.75 -3.79 -30.30
N GLU A 115 -15.04 -2.77 -31.11
CA GLU A 115 -14.03 -1.83 -31.61
C GLU A 115 -13.53 -0.95 -30.46
N GLU A 116 -12.21 -0.88 -30.28
CA GLU A 116 -11.60 -0.07 -29.22
C GLU A 116 -11.88 1.42 -29.46
N VAL A 117 -12.45 2.10 -28.47
CA VAL A 117 -12.65 3.55 -28.49
C VAL A 117 -11.48 4.22 -27.77
N PRO A 118 -10.50 4.81 -28.50
CA PRO A 118 -9.37 5.45 -27.86
C PRO A 118 -9.79 6.72 -27.10
N PHE A 119 -8.99 7.11 -26.11
CA PHE A 119 -9.09 8.44 -25.53
C PHE A 119 -8.76 9.49 -26.61
N ALA A 120 -9.45 10.64 -26.55
CA ALA A 120 -9.29 11.72 -27.52
C ALA A 120 -7.86 12.31 -27.58
N GLY A 121 -7.04 12.04 -26.56
CA GLY A 121 -5.62 12.38 -26.53
C GLY A 121 -4.86 11.50 -25.54
N PRO A 122 -3.52 11.59 -25.53
CA PRO A 122 -2.69 10.88 -24.57
C PRO A 122 -3.09 11.28 -23.14
N ILE A 123 -3.30 10.30 -22.28
CA ILE A 123 -3.49 10.57 -20.86
C ILE A 123 -2.15 11.05 -20.32
N GLU A 124 -2.11 12.30 -19.85
CA GLU A 124 -0.93 12.86 -19.21
C GLU A 124 -0.55 11.97 -18.01
N LYS A 125 0.63 11.37 -18.09
CA LYS A 125 1.21 10.68 -16.94
C LYS A 125 1.57 11.77 -15.95
N GLN A 126 1.04 11.68 -14.73
CA GLN A 126 1.54 12.49 -13.64
C GLN A 126 3.04 12.25 -13.58
N SER A 127 3.82 13.31 -13.80
CA SER A 127 5.27 13.27 -13.61
C SER A 127 5.52 12.62 -12.27
N GLU A 128 6.35 11.58 -12.22
CA GLU A 128 6.98 11.20 -10.96
C GLU A 128 7.46 12.51 -10.34
N VAL A 129 7.04 12.78 -9.10
CA VAL A 129 7.59 13.89 -8.34
C VAL A 129 9.09 13.78 -8.51
N SER A 130 9.70 14.75 -9.19
CA SER A 130 11.13 14.73 -9.44
C SER A 130 11.79 14.95 -8.09
N VAL A 131 11.94 13.88 -7.31
CA VAL A 131 12.89 13.86 -6.21
C VAL A 131 14.19 14.27 -6.87
N SER A 132 14.78 15.37 -6.41
CA SER A 132 16.04 15.87 -6.97
C SER A 132 17.02 14.70 -6.98
N ARG A 133 17.29 14.14 -8.16
CA ARG A 133 18.18 12.98 -8.30
C ARG A 133 19.64 13.36 -8.14
N SER A 134 19.92 14.66 -8.01
CA SER A 134 21.24 15.19 -7.72
C SER A 134 21.77 14.56 -6.44
N SER A 135 22.86 13.82 -6.56
CA SER A 135 23.64 13.33 -5.43
C SER A 135 24.26 14.50 -4.64
N TYR A 136 24.69 14.26 -3.40
CA TYR A 136 25.45 15.25 -2.62
C TYR A 136 26.68 15.76 -3.39
N VAL A 137 27.36 14.86 -4.14
CA VAL A 137 28.50 15.22 -5.01
C VAL A 137 28.09 16.17 -6.13
N GLU A 138 27.01 15.89 -6.87
CA GLU A 138 26.55 16.74 -7.97
C GLU A 138 26.03 18.10 -7.49
N ALA A 139 25.48 18.15 -6.27
CA ALA A 139 24.99 19.36 -5.66
C ALA A 139 26.08 20.18 -4.94
N GLY A 140 27.31 19.66 -4.84
CA GLY A 140 28.39 20.29 -4.09
C GLY A 140 28.07 20.50 -2.60
N ARG A 141 27.17 19.69 -2.04
CA ARG A 141 26.78 19.73 -0.62
C ARG A 141 27.42 18.56 0.12
N ASP A 142 27.84 18.79 1.36
CA ASP A 142 28.28 17.70 2.22
C ASP A 142 27.08 16.92 2.78
N PRO A 143 27.20 15.58 2.89
CA PRO A 143 26.16 14.77 3.52
C PRO A 143 25.98 15.15 5.00
N PRO A 144 24.76 15.01 5.55
CA PRO A 144 24.45 15.44 6.93
C PRO A 144 25.18 14.62 8.00
N SER A 145 25.72 13.45 7.64
CA SER A 145 26.53 12.65 8.55
C SER A 145 27.61 11.86 7.81
N PRO A 146 28.71 11.47 8.48
CA PRO A 146 29.83 10.74 7.86
C PRO A 146 29.46 9.36 7.30
N TRP A 147 28.32 8.78 7.74
CA TRP A 147 27.85 7.47 7.30
C TRP A 147 26.98 7.54 6.03
N VAL A 148 26.55 8.74 5.64
CA VAL A 148 25.75 8.94 4.43
C VAL A 148 26.69 9.08 3.25
N PRO A 149 26.62 8.19 2.25
CA PRO A 149 27.54 8.23 1.13
C PRO A 149 27.31 9.46 0.24
N PRO A 150 28.37 10.09 -0.30
CA PRO A 150 28.24 11.26 -1.16
C PRO A 150 27.50 11.00 -2.50
N TRP A 151 27.48 9.75 -2.95
CA TRP A 151 26.76 9.32 -4.17
C TRP A 151 25.25 9.15 -3.95
N LEU A 152 24.76 9.26 -2.72
CA LEU A 152 23.35 9.14 -2.41
C LEU A 152 22.59 10.39 -2.89
N PRO A 153 21.36 10.27 -3.43
CA PRO A 153 20.49 11.40 -3.65
C PRO A 153 20.33 12.23 -2.38
N MET A 154 20.31 13.55 -2.53
CA MET A 154 20.08 14.43 -1.37
C MET A 154 18.74 14.10 -0.71
N PHE A 155 18.71 14.18 0.61
CA PHE A 155 17.46 14.02 1.34
C PHE A 155 16.54 15.20 1.04
N PRO A 156 15.22 14.98 0.87
CA PRO A 156 14.29 16.08 0.73
C PRO A 156 14.37 16.94 1.99
N GLU A 157 14.56 18.25 1.82
CA GLU A 157 14.52 19.20 2.94
C GLU A 157 13.13 19.11 3.56
N SER A 158 13.04 18.58 4.79
CA SER A 158 11.79 18.57 5.52
C SER A 158 11.46 20.00 5.92
N GLU A 159 10.57 20.68 5.20
CA GLU A 159 9.89 21.86 5.72
C GLU A 159 9.03 21.43 6.92
N GLY A 160 9.66 21.39 8.09
CA GLY A 160 9.05 20.86 9.31
C GLY A 160 10.03 20.07 10.16
N GLU A 161 11.13 20.72 10.54
CA GLU A 161 12.02 20.18 11.56
C GLU A 161 11.24 20.08 12.88
N ILE A 162 10.87 18.85 13.25
CA ILE A 162 10.59 18.52 14.64
C ILE A 162 11.92 18.77 15.35
N ARG A 163 12.07 19.95 15.94
CA ARG A 163 13.10 20.24 16.93
C ARG A 163 12.89 19.27 18.09
N VAL A 164 13.53 18.10 18.03
CA VAL A 164 13.85 17.37 19.25
C VAL A 164 15.02 18.14 19.85
N SER A 165 14.69 19.14 20.68
CA SER A 165 15.69 19.83 21.47
C SER A 165 16.55 18.79 22.20
N GLU A 166 17.85 18.92 22.04
CA GLU A 166 18.88 18.23 22.81
C GLU A 166 18.71 18.59 24.30
N GLU A 167 17.84 17.88 25.00
CA GLU A 167 17.71 18.00 26.46
C GLU A 167 17.69 16.61 27.14
N VAL A 168 18.41 15.64 26.58
CA VAL A 168 18.57 14.30 27.17
C VAL A 168 20.00 13.93 27.58
N GLU A 169 21.00 14.78 27.32
CA GLU A 169 22.36 14.53 27.84
C GLU A 169 22.60 15.09 29.26
N ASN A 170 21.75 15.98 29.79
CA ASN A 170 21.95 16.58 31.13
C ASN A 170 21.08 15.98 32.26
N VAL A 171 20.49 14.80 32.03
CA VAL A 171 19.78 14.04 33.07
C VAL A 171 20.61 12.85 33.58
N LYS A 172 21.60 12.38 32.81
CA LYS A 172 22.37 11.19 33.18
C LYS A 172 23.45 11.44 34.23
N GLU A 173 23.92 12.67 34.38
CA GLU A 173 24.94 13.01 35.39
C GLU A 173 24.37 13.32 36.78
N ARG A 174 23.05 13.58 36.91
CA ARG A 174 22.42 13.86 38.21
C ARG A 174 21.85 12.64 38.94
N CYS A 175 21.86 11.44 38.33
CA CYS A 175 21.35 10.24 39.00
C CYS A 175 22.46 9.30 39.53
N PHE A 176 23.74 9.53 39.22
CA PHE A 176 24.83 8.68 39.69
C PHE A 176 25.42 9.12 41.05
N ASP A 177 25.22 10.37 41.48
CA ASP A 177 25.80 10.87 42.73
C ASP A 177 24.92 10.66 43.98
N ASP A 178 23.62 10.40 43.81
CA ASP A 178 22.69 10.24 44.95
C ASP A 178 22.68 8.81 45.54
N GLU A 179 23.14 7.80 44.81
CA GLU A 179 23.25 6.42 45.32
C GLU A 179 24.52 6.17 46.15
N GLU A 180 25.64 6.85 45.87
CA GLU A 180 26.89 6.57 46.57
C GLU A 180 26.94 7.17 47.98
N LYS A 181 26.19 8.26 48.23
CA LYS A 181 26.08 8.88 49.58
C LYS A 181 25.16 8.15 50.55
N LYS A 182 24.32 7.21 50.10
CA LYS A 182 23.44 6.43 50.97
C LYS A 182 24.04 5.10 51.44
N LYS A 183 25.15 4.66 50.86
CA LYS A 183 25.80 3.37 51.17
C LYS A 183 26.79 3.40 52.35
N ARG A 184 26.94 4.54 53.05
CA ARG A 184 27.82 4.68 54.25
C ARG A 184 27.08 4.84 55.58
N ARG A 185 25.75 4.63 55.63
CA ARG A 185 24.99 4.59 56.89
C ARG A 185 23.98 3.45 56.86
N GLY A 186 24.24 2.40 57.64
CA GLY A 186 23.27 1.33 57.89
C GLY A 186 23.81 -0.08 57.66
N PHE A 187 24.81 -0.47 58.46
CA PHE A 187 25.03 -1.88 58.80
C PHE A 187 24.02 -2.23 59.90
N ASP A 188 22.96 -2.98 59.57
CA ASP A 188 22.40 -4.06 60.39
C ASP A 188 21.15 -4.66 59.73
N GLY A 189 21.01 -5.99 59.78
CA GLY A 189 19.73 -6.67 59.50
C GLY A 189 19.79 -7.70 58.37
N GLY A 190 19.80 -8.98 58.75
CA GLY A 190 19.90 -10.15 57.87
C GLY A 190 18.62 -10.48 57.07
N GLY A 191 18.74 -11.50 56.22
CA GLY A 191 17.60 -12.11 55.52
C GLY A 191 18.00 -12.86 54.25
N ASP A 192 17.89 -14.18 54.32
CA ASP A 192 18.22 -15.23 53.35
C ASP A 192 17.79 -15.05 51.87
N LEU A 193 18.62 -15.59 50.97
CA LEU A 193 18.31 -15.84 49.55
C LEU A 193 17.79 -17.27 49.36
N PRO A 194 16.74 -17.52 48.55
CA PRO A 194 16.53 -18.82 47.95
C PRO A 194 17.10 -18.89 46.52
N LEU A 195 17.89 -19.94 46.31
CA LEU A 195 18.27 -20.51 45.02
C LEU A 195 17.05 -21.16 44.36
N GLU A 196 16.86 -20.94 43.05
CA GLU A 196 16.62 -21.99 42.05
C GLU A 196 16.32 -21.37 40.67
N ARG A 197 17.17 -21.68 39.67
CA ARG A 197 16.86 -21.51 38.25
C ARG A 197 16.56 -22.89 37.67
N GLY A 198 15.29 -23.22 37.51
CA GLY A 198 14.83 -24.38 36.74
C GLY A 198 14.81 -24.10 35.24
N ARG A 199 15.61 -24.84 34.47
CA ARG A 199 15.64 -24.86 33.00
C ARG A 199 14.89 -26.11 32.55
N LEU A 200 13.75 -25.98 31.87
CA LEU A 200 13.07 -27.11 31.24
C LEU A 200 13.21 -27.03 29.71
N LEU A 201 13.97 -27.98 29.16
CA LEU A 201 13.96 -28.36 27.76
C LEU A 201 13.02 -29.57 27.66
N SER A 202 11.89 -29.43 26.96
CA SER A 202 11.03 -30.56 26.64
C SER A 202 11.31 -31.04 25.22
N ASN A 203 11.79 -32.27 25.14
CA ASN A 203 12.06 -33.02 23.92
C ASN A 203 10.78 -33.70 23.38
N ASN A 204 10.87 -34.02 22.08
CA ASN A 204 9.93 -34.74 21.23
C ASN A 204 9.33 -36.03 21.82
N ALA A 205 8.10 -36.35 21.39
CA ALA A 205 7.55 -37.70 21.40
C ALA A 205 6.84 -38.00 20.08
N LYS A 206 7.26 -39.09 19.44
CA LYS A 206 6.66 -39.74 18.28
C LYS A 206 6.50 -41.21 18.65
N VAL A 207 5.27 -41.70 18.77
CA VAL A 207 4.83 -43.07 18.50
C VAL A 207 3.38 -42.99 18.06
#